data_AF-A0A8C0CHW1-F1
#
_entry.id   AF-A0A8C0CHW1-F1
#
_cell.length_a   1.000
_cell.length_b   1.000
_cell.length_c   1.000
_cell.angle_alpha   90.00
_cell.angle_beta   90.00
_cell.angle_gamma   90.00
#
_symmetry.space_group_name_H-M   'P 1'
#
loop_
_entity.id
_entity.type
_entity.pdbx_description
1 polymer ?
#
loop_
_entity_poly.entity_id
_entity_poly.type
_entity_poly.pdbx_seq_one_letter_code
_entity_poly.pdbx_strand_id
1 'polypeptide(L)'
;MNKDAQMRAAINHKLIETGERELLKELLRAKLIGCGWKDQLKAHCKEVIKEKVLEHVTVDDLVAEITPKGRALVPDIFSCPLLLPDPTRNNPKGHWGAHM
;
A
#
# COMPACT_ATOMS: atom_id res chain seq x y z
N MET A 1 19.10 19.46 -1.53
CA MET A 1 18.23 18.53 -0.76
C MET A 1 16.83 19.12 -0.69
N ASN A 2 15.79 18.29 -0.86
CA ASN A 2 14.39 18.75 -0.94
C ASN A 2 13.82 19.03 0.47
N LYS A 3 13.37 20.27 0.73
CA LYS A 3 12.79 20.70 2.02
C LYS A 3 11.57 19.86 2.43
N ASP A 4 10.77 19.42 1.48
CA ASP A 4 9.59 18.58 1.74
C ASP A 4 9.97 17.21 2.29
N ALA A 5 11.09 16.65 1.82
CA ALA A 5 11.58 15.36 2.31
C ALA A 5 12.07 15.48 3.76
N GLN A 6 12.73 16.59 4.11
CA GLN A 6 13.15 16.88 5.47
C GLN A 6 11.94 17.07 6.40
N MET A 7 10.92 17.78 5.94
CA MET A 7 9.68 17.98 6.70
C MET A 7 8.96 16.64 6.97
N ARG A 8 8.82 15.78 5.96
CA ARG A 8 8.24 14.44 6.12
C ARG A 8 9.05 13.58 7.10
N ALA A 9 10.38 13.65 7.04
CA ALA A 9 11.24 12.92 7.96
C ALA A 9 11.06 13.38 9.41
N ALA A 10 11.00 14.70 9.64
CA ALA A 10 10.78 15.28 10.97
C ALA A 10 9.42 14.88 11.56
N ILE A 11 8.35 14.92 10.74
CA ILE A 11 7.01 14.47 11.15
C ILE A 11 7.04 12.99 11.53
N ASN A 12 7.60 12.14 10.67
CA ASN A 12 7.69 10.70 10.94
C ASN A 12 8.49 10.39 12.21
N HIS A 13 9.58 11.12 12.44
CA HIS A 13 10.36 10.99 13.68
C HIS A 13 9.51 11.29 14.91
N LYS A 14 8.77 12.41 14.87
CA LYS A 14 7.91 12.80 15.99
C LYS A 14 6.79 11.79 16.26
N LEU A 15 6.18 11.25 15.22
CA LEU A 15 5.15 10.19 15.34
C LEU A 15 5.72 8.90 15.95
N ILE A 16 6.99 8.60 15.70
CA ILE A 16 7.67 7.44 16.30
C ILE A 16 7.98 7.71 17.77
N GLU A 17 8.60 8.85 18.09
CA GLU A 17 9.00 9.20 19.46
C GLU A 17 7.81 9.29 20.43
N THR A 18 6.66 9.77 19.95
CA THR A 18 5.44 9.90 20.74
C THR A 18 4.63 8.60 20.84
N GLY A 19 5.00 7.57 20.07
CA GLY A 19 4.24 6.31 19.96
C GLY A 19 2.96 6.41 19.13
N GLU A 20 2.60 7.59 18.62
CA GLU A 20 1.41 7.81 17.80
C GLU A 20 1.40 6.95 16.54
N ARG A 21 2.58 6.63 15.99
CA ARG A 21 2.71 5.72 14.84
C ARG A 21 2.11 4.35 15.12
N GLU A 22 2.36 3.77 16.30
CA GLU A 22 1.83 2.45 16.63
C GLU A 22 0.32 2.53 16.93
N LEU A 23 -0.14 3.62 17.55
CA LEU A 23 -1.58 3.87 17.74
C LEU A 23 -2.32 3.97 16.40
N LEU A 24 -1.78 4.73 15.44
CA LEU A 24 -2.33 4.87 14.09
C LEU A 24 -2.36 3.53 13.35
N LYS A 25 -1.31 2.73 13.50
CA LYS A 25 -1.22 1.39 12.92
C LYS A 25 -2.27 0.44 13.50
N GLU A 26 -2.48 0.44 14.82
CA GLU A 26 -3.49 -0.39 15.46
C GLU A 26 -4.91 0.06 15.08
N LEU A 27 -5.15 1.38 15.04
CA LEU A 27 -6.43 1.94 14.59
C LEU A 27 -6.74 1.54 13.13
N LEU A 28 -5.76 1.65 12.24
CA LEU A 28 -5.90 1.21 10.85
C LEU A 28 -6.17 -0.29 10.78
N ARG A 29 -5.44 -1.10 11.54
CA ARG A 29 -5.65 -2.55 11.60
C ARG A 29 -7.07 -2.92 12.05
N ALA A 30 -7.55 -2.30 13.13
CA ALA A 30 -8.89 -2.53 13.64
C ALA A 30 -9.96 -2.16 12.61
N LYS A 31 -9.77 -1.04 11.91
CA LYS A 31 -10.65 -0.58 10.83
C LYS A 31 -10.67 -1.54 9.62
N LEU A 32 -9.50 -1.98 9.16
CA LEU A 32 -9.40 -2.93 8.04
C LEU A 32 -10.01 -4.30 8.40
N ILE A 33 -9.88 -4.74 9.65
CA ILE A 33 -10.58 -5.95 10.12
C ILE A 33 -12.09 -5.69 10.17
N GLY A 34 -12.53 -4.58 10.76
CA GLY A 34 -13.95 -4.24 10.91
C GLY A 34 -14.70 -4.08 9.59
N CYS A 35 -14.04 -3.62 8.53
CA CYS A 35 -14.64 -3.51 7.19
C CYS A 35 -14.44 -4.78 6.33
N GLY A 36 -13.92 -5.87 6.89
CA GLY A 36 -13.73 -7.14 6.19
C GLY A 36 -12.60 -7.17 5.15
N TRP A 37 -11.74 -6.14 5.12
CA TRP A 37 -10.62 -6.06 4.16
C TRP A 37 -9.69 -7.28 4.28
N LYS A 38 -9.37 -7.67 5.52
CA LYS A 38 -8.48 -8.81 5.79
C LYS A 38 -9.06 -10.12 5.24
N ASP A 39 -10.36 -10.33 5.37
CA ASP A 39 -11.03 -11.55 4.92
C ASP A 39 -11.13 -11.61 3.40
N GLN A 40 -11.43 -10.48 2.76
CA GLN A 40 -11.42 -10.36 1.30
C GLN A 40 -10.03 -10.63 0.71
N LEU A 41 -8.98 -10.05 1.30
CA LEU A 41 -7.61 -10.28 0.83
C LEU A 41 -7.17 -11.74 1.05
N LYS A 42 -7.59 -12.35 2.16
CA LYS A 42 -7.33 -13.78 2.44
C LYS A 42 -8.07 -14.68 1.44
N ALA A 43 -9.30 -14.36 1.06
CA ALA A 43 -10.03 -15.10 0.03
C ALA A 43 -9.30 -15.05 -1.31
N HIS A 44 -8.89 -13.85 -1.73
CA HIS A 44 -8.14 -13.66 -2.97
C HIS A 44 -6.79 -14.40 -2.97
N CYS A 45 -6.06 -14.35 -1.86
CA CYS A 45 -4.81 -15.09 -1.69
C CYS A 45 -5.00 -16.60 -1.92
N LYS A 46 -6.11 -17.19 -1.43
CA LYS A 46 -6.43 -18.59 -1.68
C LYS A 46 -6.75 -18.89 -3.14
N GLU A 47 -7.39 -17.95 -3.86
CA GLU A 47 -7.66 -18.09 -5.30
C GLU A 47 -6.36 -18.12 -6.10
N VAL A 48 -5.46 -17.16 -5.83
CA VAL A 48 -4.14 -17.09 -6.47
C VAL A 48 -3.34 -18.39 -6.23
N ILE A 49 -3.37 -18.91 -5.00
CA ILE A 49 -2.71 -20.18 -4.65
C ILE A 49 -3.31 -21.37 -5.40
N LYS A 50 -4.63 -21.39 -5.63
CA LYS A 50 -5.30 -22.47 -6.37
C LYS A 50 -4.99 -22.41 -7.87
N GLU A 51 -4.90 -21.22 -8.43
CA GLU A 51 -4.65 -21.00 -9.86
C GLU A 51 -3.20 -21.26 -10.25
N LYS A 52 -2.25 -20.92 -9.37
CA LYS A 52 -0.83 -21.20 -9.59
C LYS A 52 -0.52 -22.62 -9.12
N VAL A 53 -0.19 -23.52 -10.04
CA VAL A 53 0.38 -24.84 -9.71
C VAL A 53 1.59 -24.61 -8.81
N LEU A 54 1.47 -25.05 -7.56
CA LEU A 54 2.25 -24.61 -6.40
C LEU A 54 3.74 -25.01 -6.39
N GLU A 55 4.27 -25.60 -7.45
CA GLU A 55 5.61 -26.20 -7.40
C GLU A 55 6.73 -25.16 -7.20
N HIS A 56 6.51 -23.88 -7.52
CA HIS A 56 7.57 -22.84 -7.42
C HIS A 56 7.11 -21.44 -6.95
N VAL A 57 5.96 -21.29 -6.30
CA VAL A 57 5.52 -19.95 -5.81
C VAL A 57 6.16 -19.64 -4.46
N THR A 58 6.94 -18.55 -4.39
CA THR A 58 7.48 -18.04 -3.12
C THR A 58 6.48 -17.12 -2.41
N VAL A 59 6.73 -16.85 -1.12
CA VAL A 59 5.93 -15.86 -0.36
C VAL A 59 6.05 -14.48 -0.99
N ASP A 60 7.23 -14.09 -1.47
CA ASP A 60 7.45 -12.80 -2.13
C ASP A 60 6.66 -12.67 -3.43
N ASP A 61 6.57 -13.73 -4.24
CA ASP A 61 5.74 -13.75 -5.45
C ASP A 61 4.26 -13.59 -5.11
N LEU A 62 3.80 -14.28 -4.06
CA LEU A 62 2.43 -14.17 -3.58
C LEU A 62 2.14 -12.77 -3.05
N VAL A 63 3.07 -12.17 -2.30
CA VAL A 63 2.96 -10.78 -1.82
C VAL A 63 2.89 -9.81 -2.99
N ALA A 64 3.77 -9.95 -3.98
CA ALA A 64 3.78 -9.10 -5.17
C ALA A 64 2.44 -9.16 -5.93
N GLU A 65 1.85 -10.35 -6.03
CA GLU A 65 0.56 -10.58 -6.69
C GLU A 65 -0.63 -9.99 -5.90
N ILE A 66 -0.72 -10.23 -4.59
CA ILE A 66 -1.89 -9.81 -3.80
C ILE A 66 -1.83 -8.33 -3.38
N THR A 67 -0.65 -7.71 -3.37
CA THR A 67 -0.47 -6.33 -2.88
C THR A 67 -1.27 -5.29 -3.67
N PRO A 68 -1.31 -5.30 -5.02
CA PRO A 68 -2.19 -4.40 -5.79
C PRO A 68 -3.66 -4.52 -5.38
N LYS A 69 -4.18 -5.74 -5.25
CA LYS A 69 -5.56 -5.99 -4.82
C LYS A 69 -5.79 -5.51 -3.39
N GLY A 70 -4.85 -5.80 -2.49
CA GLY A 70 -4.87 -5.31 -1.11
C GLY A 70 -4.99 -3.79 -1.03
N ARG A 71 -4.22 -3.04 -1.82
CA ARG A 71 -4.31 -1.57 -1.85
C ARG A 71 -5.65 -1.08 -2.43
N ALA A 72 -6.13 -1.70 -3.50
CA ALA A 72 -7.40 -1.32 -4.15
C ALA A 72 -8.64 -1.60 -3.28
N LEU A 73 -8.55 -2.58 -2.37
CA LEU A 73 -9.64 -2.92 -1.46
C LEU A 73 -9.75 -1.99 -0.25
N VAL A 74 -8.78 -1.11 0.01
CA VAL A 74 -8.85 -0.15 1.13
C VAL A 74 -9.92 0.91 0.78
N PRO A 75 -11.02 1.00 1.54
CA PRO A 75 -12.05 1.99 1.26
C PRO A 75 -11.52 3.43 1.31
N ASP A 76 -12.06 4.32 0.47
CA ASP A 76 -11.63 5.73 0.37
C ASP A 76 -11.73 6.50 1.70
N ILE A 77 -12.58 6.05 2.62
CA ILE A 77 -12.68 6.61 3.98
C ILE A 77 -11.36 6.45 4.77
N PHE A 78 -10.52 5.47 4.40
CA PHE A 78 -9.20 5.22 4.97
C PHE A 78 -8.05 5.73 4.09
N SER A 79 -8.34 6.02 2.82
CA SER A 79 -7.49 6.79 1.92
C SER A 79 -7.53 8.26 2.30
N CYS A 80 -6.95 8.58 3.46
CA CYS A 80 -6.61 9.96 3.78
C CYS A 80 -5.81 10.51 2.57
N PRO A 81 -6.11 11.72 2.04
CA PRO A 81 -5.42 12.29 0.87
C PRO A 81 -3.88 12.36 1.00
N LEU A 82 -3.36 12.12 2.22
CA LEU A 82 -1.96 12.11 2.60
C LEU A 82 -1.20 10.79 2.28
N LEU A 83 -1.89 9.69 1.92
CA LEU A 83 -1.28 8.35 1.77
C LEU A 83 -1.23 7.81 0.34
N LEU A 84 -1.77 8.53 -0.65
CA LEU A 84 -1.70 8.09 -2.04
C LEU A 84 -0.29 8.31 -2.61
N PRO A 85 0.35 7.28 -3.20
CA PRO A 85 1.54 7.49 -4.01
C PRO A 85 1.16 8.37 -5.21
N ASP A 86 2.00 9.36 -5.49
CA ASP A 86 1.88 10.24 -6.66
C ASP A 86 1.62 9.39 -7.92
N PRO A 87 0.51 9.62 -8.67
CA PRO A 87 0.17 8.85 -9.86
C PRO A 87 1.23 8.95 -10.97
N THR A 88 2.18 9.89 -10.88
CA THR A 88 3.32 10.01 -11.80
C THR A 88 4.45 9.02 -11.52
N ARG A 89 4.48 8.37 -10.35
CA ARG A 89 5.63 7.55 -9.93
C ARG A 89 5.70 6.15 -10.55
N ASN A 90 4.70 5.74 -11.33
CA ASN A 90 4.65 4.39 -11.92
C ASN A 90 4.36 4.37 -13.43
N ASN A 91 4.75 5.41 -14.16
CA ASN A 91 4.78 5.36 -15.63
C ASN A 91 6.23 5.20 -16.14
N PRO A 92 6.66 4.00 -16.56
CA PRO A 92 7.98 3.81 -17.19
C PRO A 92 8.03 4.24 -18.67
N LYS A 93 6.96 4.80 -19.27
CA LYS A 93 6.97 5.27 -20.67
C LYS A 93 6.17 6.56 -20.86
N GLY A 94 6.88 7.68 -20.93
CA GLY A 94 6.32 9.00 -21.24
C GLY A 94 7.36 9.85 -21.94
N HIS A 95 7.61 9.51 -23.20
CA HIS A 95 8.43 10.24 -24.16
C HIS A 95 8.07 11.74 -24.15
N TRP A 96 9.00 12.62 -23.74
CA TRP A 96 8.96 14.01 -24.17
C TRP A 96 9.44 14.04 -25.63
N GLY A 97 8.48 13.95 -26.54
CA GLY A 97 8.74 13.92 -27.96
C GLY A 97 7.44 14.12 -28.73
N ALA A 98 6.96 15.36 -28.78
CA ALA A 98 6.14 15.85 -29.87
C ALA A 98 6.31 17.37 -29.96
N HIS A 99 7.09 17.78 -30.95
CA HIS A 99 6.94 19.10 -31.57
C HIS A 99 5.47 19.35 -31.88
N MET A 100 4.97 20.54 -31.54
CA MET A 100 4.62 21.58 -32.51
C MET A 100 4.74 22.94 -31.84
#